data_AF-A0A951W4T8-F1
#
_entry.id   AF-A0A951W4T8-F1
#
_cell.length_a   1.000
_cell.length_b   1.000
_cell.length_c   1.000
_cell.angle_alpha   90.00
_cell.angle_beta   90.00
_cell.angle_gamma   90.00
#
_symmetry.space_group_name_H-M   'P 1'
#
loop_
_entity.id
_entity.type
_entity.pdbx_description
1 polymer ?
#
loop_
_entity_poly.entity_id
_entity_poly.type
_entity_poly.pdbx_seq_one_letter_code
_entity_poly.pdbx_strand_id
1 'polypeptide(L)'
;MRASTREMSVSAYCSCKQCCNWKRNWLFKPVVASGPSKGKPKKVGLTASGVKAEKGTIAADTQYYPFGTIMYIPGYGYGRVEDRGSAIKGPDKIDLYFPKHKKALQWGRRRAPVKIWQY
;
A
#
# COMPACT_ATOMS: atom_id res chain seq x y z
N MET A 1 -5.32 -18.35 -16.39
CA MET A 1 -5.61 -17.39 -15.31
C MET A 1 -6.97 -16.77 -15.55
N ARG A 2 -7.91 -16.89 -14.61
CA ARG A 2 -9.20 -16.19 -14.71
C ARG A 2 -9.04 -14.81 -14.10
N ALA A 3 -9.39 -13.78 -14.87
CA ALA A 3 -9.46 -12.42 -14.35
C ALA A 3 -10.86 -12.17 -13.80
N SER A 4 -10.97 -11.54 -12.65
CA SER A 4 -12.24 -11.02 -12.12
C SER A 4 -12.16 -9.49 -12.01
N THR A 5 -13.30 -8.82 -12.03
CA THR A 5 -13.37 -7.38 -11.78
C THR A 5 -14.22 -7.14 -10.55
N ARG A 6 -13.77 -6.25 -9.67
CA ARG A 6 -14.47 -5.90 -8.43
C ARG A 6 -14.40 -4.41 -8.17
N GLU A 7 -15.51 -3.84 -7.73
CA GLU A 7 -15.55 -2.47 -7.23
C GLU A 7 -14.89 -2.39 -5.86
N MET A 8 -13.84 -1.57 -5.74
CA MET A 8 -13.05 -1.45 -4.50
C MET A 8 -12.88 0.02 -4.10
N SER A 9 -12.74 0.27 -2.81
CA SER A 9 -12.19 1.53 -2.28
C SER A 9 -10.68 1.54 -2.48
N VAL A 10 -10.22 2.39 -3.39
CA VAL A 10 -8.81 2.57 -3.74
C VAL A 10 -8.31 3.88 -3.17
N SER A 11 -7.38 3.81 -2.21
CA SER A 11 -6.65 4.98 -1.71
C SER A 11 -5.23 5.03 -2.27
N ALA A 12 -4.48 6.05 -1.86
CA ALA A 12 -3.06 6.16 -2.17
C ALA A 12 -2.23 6.47 -0.93
N TYR A 13 -1.00 5.96 -0.94
CA TYR A 13 0.00 6.22 0.09
C TYR A 13 1.38 6.49 -0.53
N CYS A 14 2.32 6.90 0.31
CA CYS A 14 3.73 7.06 -0.04
C CYS A 14 4.59 6.74 1.19
N SER A 15 5.91 6.76 1.04
CA SER A 15 6.86 6.44 2.12
C SER A 15 7.00 7.52 3.21
N CYS A 16 6.19 8.59 3.19
CA CYS A 16 6.29 9.69 4.14
C CYS A 16 5.87 9.29 5.57
N LYS A 17 6.22 10.14 6.54
CA LYS A 17 5.93 9.94 7.97
C LYS A 17 4.43 9.74 8.26
N GLN A 18 3.59 10.51 7.57
CA GLN A 18 2.13 10.53 7.77
C GLN A 18 1.49 9.24 7.23
N CYS A 19 1.85 8.84 6.01
CA CYS A 19 1.31 7.63 5.37
C CYS A 19 1.85 6.34 6.00
N CYS A 20 3.13 6.29 6.37
CA CYS A 20 3.80 5.07 6.84
C CYS A 20 4.06 5.04 8.37
N ASN A 21 3.38 5.89 9.15
CA ASN A 21 3.42 5.92 10.62
C ASN A 21 4.84 5.83 11.22
N TRP A 22 5.72 6.76 10.84
CA TRP A 22 7.08 6.79 11.38
C TRP A 22 7.56 8.20 11.71
N LYS A 23 8.49 8.31 12.66
CA LYS A 23 9.16 9.54 13.06
C LYS A 23 10.66 9.29 13.24
N ARG A 24 11.45 10.35 13.40
CA ARG A 24 12.84 10.23 13.82
C ARG A 24 12.92 10.27 15.35
N ASN A 25 13.73 9.41 15.93
CA ASN A 25 14.10 9.52 17.35
C ASN A 25 15.22 10.57 17.53
N TRP A 26 15.71 10.73 18.76
CA TRP A 26 16.79 11.67 19.10
C TRP A 26 18.12 11.39 18.38
N LEU A 27 18.35 10.15 17.92
CA LEU A 27 19.48 9.74 17.07
C LEU A 27 19.20 9.92 15.57
N PHE A 28 18.14 10.64 15.21
CA PHE A 28 17.68 10.82 13.83
C PHE A 28 17.31 9.52 13.08
N LYS A 29 17.21 8.38 13.77
CA LYS A 29 16.85 7.07 13.19
C LYS A 29 15.33 6.94 13.04
N PRO A 30 14.82 6.35 11.94
CA PRO A 30 13.40 6.13 11.74
C PRO A 30 12.85 5.05 12.67
N VAL A 31 11.80 5.40 13.40
CA VAL A 31 11.07 4.50 14.32
C VAL A 31 9.56 4.62 14.10
N VAL A 32 8.82 3.58 14.46
CA VAL A 32 7.34 3.60 14.44
C VAL A 32 6.83 4.72 15.35
N ALA A 33 5.94 5.57 14.86
CA ALA A 33 5.51 6.76 15.59
C ALA A 33 4.42 6.46 16.65
N SER A 34 3.49 5.55 16.34
CA SER A 34 2.36 5.17 17.21
C SER A 34 1.96 3.70 17.09
N GLY A 35 1.12 3.22 18.00
CA GLY A 35 0.61 1.85 18.04
C GLY A 35 1.52 0.85 18.79
N PRO A 36 1.21 -0.45 18.75
CA PRO A 36 1.88 -1.47 19.57
C PRO A 36 3.39 -1.60 19.33
N SER A 37 3.87 -1.16 18.17
CA SER A 37 5.29 -1.19 17.81
C SER A 37 6.00 0.16 17.97
N LYS A 38 5.38 1.15 18.62
CA LYS A 38 5.94 2.49 18.83
C LYS A 38 7.37 2.43 19.36
N GLY A 39 8.26 3.21 18.75
CA GLY A 39 9.68 3.27 19.12
C GLY A 39 10.57 2.20 18.50
N LYS A 40 10.01 1.10 17.96
CA LYS A 40 10.80 0.08 17.25
C LYS A 40 11.34 0.64 15.93
N PRO A 41 12.52 0.17 15.46
CA PRO A 41 13.09 0.58 14.17
C PRO A 41 12.11 0.38 13.01
N LYS A 42 12.01 1.37 12.11
CA LYS A 42 11.18 1.30 10.91
C LYS A 42 12.06 1.25 9.67
N LYS A 43 11.90 0.22 8.86
CA LYS A 43 12.41 0.19 7.48
C LYS A 43 11.47 1.05 6.61
N VAL A 44 11.87 2.28 6.32
CA VAL A 44 11.07 3.22 5.52
C VAL A 44 11.20 2.88 4.04
N GLY A 45 10.06 2.81 3.34
CA GLY A 45 10.03 2.49 1.91
C GLY A 45 10.20 1.00 1.57
N LEU A 46 10.24 0.12 2.56
CA LEU A 46 10.19 -1.33 2.37
C LEU A 46 8.76 -1.83 2.58
N THR A 47 8.29 -2.68 1.67
CA THR A 47 6.97 -3.31 1.74
C THR A 47 6.98 -4.49 2.71
N ALA A 48 5.79 -4.99 3.04
CA ALA A 48 5.63 -6.19 3.86
C ALA A 48 6.18 -7.48 3.23
N SER A 49 6.29 -7.56 1.89
CA SER A 49 6.97 -8.67 1.20
C SER A 49 8.50 -8.56 1.20
N GLY A 50 9.03 -7.41 1.60
CA GLY A 50 10.48 -7.18 1.70
C GLY A 50 11.11 -6.48 0.50
N VAL A 51 10.34 -6.11 -0.53
CA VAL A 51 10.84 -5.32 -1.66
C VAL A 51 10.73 -3.81 -1.38
N LYS A 52 11.44 -3.01 -2.16
CA LYS A 52 11.30 -1.55 -2.09
C LYS A 52 9.97 -1.13 -2.73
N ALA A 53 9.23 -0.27 -2.06
CA ALA A 53 7.98 0.26 -2.59
C ALA A 53 8.26 1.21 -3.77
N GLU A 54 7.60 0.95 -4.89
CA GLU A 54 7.72 1.70 -6.13
C GLU A 54 6.38 1.81 -6.85
N LYS A 55 6.30 2.60 -7.93
CA LYS A 55 5.06 2.71 -8.69
C LYS A 55 4.67 1.31 -9.19
N GLY A 56 3.45 0.88 -8.89
CA GLY A 56 2.99 -0.48 -9.13
C GLY A 56 2.90 -1.33 -7.86
N THR A 57 3.53 -0.93 -6.75
CA THR A 57 3.29 -1.56 -5.44
C THR A 57 1.85 -1.30 -4.98
N ILE A 58 1.17 -2.36 -4.55
CA ILE A 58 -0.18 -2.32 -3.98
C ILE A 58 -0.12 -2.89 -2.56
N ALA A 59 -0.71 -2.16 -1.62
CA ALA A 59 -1.05 -2.69 -0.30
C ALA A 59 -2.47 -3.28 -0.34
N ALA A 60 -2.61 -4.51 0.12
CA ALA A 60 -3.90 -5.21 0.20
C ALA A 60 -3.94 -6.14 1.41
N ASP A 61 -5.12 -6.69 1.69
CA ASP A 61 -5.26 -7.77 2.68
C ASP A 61 -4.81 -9.10 2.06
N THR A 62 -3.68 -9.63 2.53
CA THR A 62 -3.08 -10.84 1.97
C THR A 62 -3.86 -12.12 2.24
N GLN A 63 -4.87 -12.10 3.12
CA GLN A 63 -5.81 -13.22 3.27
C GLN A 63 -6.72 -13.37 2.04
N TYR A 64 -6.96 -12.28 1.31
CA TYR A 64 -7.79 -12.24 0.11
C TYR A 64 -6.95 -12.13 -1.18
N TYR A 65 -5.84 -11.40 -1.11
CA TYR A 65 -4.95 -11.16 -2.24
C TYR A 65 -3.51 -11.47 -1.83
N PRO A 66 -3.06 -12.73 -1.97
CA PRO A 66 -1.69 -13.10 -1.65
C PRO A 66 -0.67 -12.22 -2.37
N PHE A 67 0.53 -12.09 -1.79
CA PHE A 67 1.61 -11.38 -2.47
C PHE A 67 1.83 -11.94 -3.87
N GLY A 68 2.06 -11.06 -4.85
CA GLY A 68 2.12 -11.44 -6.25
C GLY A 68 0.81 -11.33 -7.03
N THR A 69 -0.34 -11.15 -6.36
CA THR A 69 -1.60 -10.87 -7.05
C THR A 69 -1.43 -9.63 -7.95
N ILE A 70 -1.78 -9.76 -9.23
CA ILE A 70 -1.69 -8.67 -10.20
C ILE A 70 -3.05 -7.98 -10.30
N MET A 71 -3.02 -6.65 -10.31
CA MET A 71 -4.22 -5.84 -10.46
C MET A 71 -4.04 -4.75 -11.50
N TYR A 72 -5.12 -4.38 -12.17
CA TYR A 72 -5.20 -3.18 -13.00
C TYR A 72 -6.23 -2.23 -12.40
N ILE A 73 -5.81 -0.98 -12.20
CA ILE A 73 -6.66 0.08 -11.66
C ILE A 73 -6.73 1.21 -12.70
N PRO A 74 -7.93 1.56 -13.20
CA PRO A 74 -8.10 2.68 -14.11
C PRO A 74 -7.48 3.98 -13.59
N GLY A 75 -6.69 4.65 -14.41
CA GLY A 75 -5.98 5.89 -14.05
C GLY A 75 -4.67 5.70 -13.27
N TYR A 76 -4.37 4.50 -12.76
CA TYR A 76 -3.08 4.17 -12.14
C TYR A 76 -2.23 3.23 -13.02
N GLY A 77 -2.88 2.21 -13.60
CA GLY A 77 -2.26 1.17 -14.41
C GLY A 77 -2.15 -0.17 -13.67
N TYR A 78 -1.20 -0.99 -14.11
CA TYR A 78 -0.92 -2.28 -13.48
C TYR A 78 -0.14 -2.13 -12.17
N GLY A 79 -0.40 -3.05 -11.26
CA GLY A 79 0.36 -3.20 -10.03
C GLY A 79 0.33 -4.62 -9.48
N ARG A 80 1.14 -4.85 -8.46
CA ARG A 80 1.35 -6.13 -7.80
C ARG A 80 1.21 -5.95 -6.30
N VAL A 81 0.49 -6.87 -5.67
CA VAL A 81 0.35 -6.88 -4.21
C VAL A 81 1.68 -7.28 -3.59
N GLU A 82 2.30 -6.33 -2.91
CA GLU A 82 3.61 -6.49 -2.26
C GLU A 82 3.61 -5.94 -0.83
N ASP A 83 2.57 -5.20 -0.44
CA ASP A 83 2.53 -4.53 0.85
C ASP A 83 1.25 -4.82 1.64
N ARG A 84 1.26 -4.48 2.93
CA ARG A 84 0.11 -4.58 3.83
C ARG A 84 -0.04 -3.29 4.62
N GLY A 85 -1.28 -2.84 4.76
CA GLY A 85 -1.63 -1.72 5.65
C GLY A 85 -2.47 -2.20 6.82
N SER A 86 -2.28 -1.60 8.01
CA SER A 86 -3.15 -1.89 9.17
C SER A 86 -4.61 -1.52 8.90
N ALA A 87 -4.84 -0.44 8.14
CA ALA A 87 -6.18 0.03 7.74
C ALA A 87 -6.70 -0.59 6.43
N ILE A 88 -5.88 -1.40 5.74
CA ILE A 88 -6.22 -2.03 4.46
C ILE A 88 -6.61 -3.48 4.75
N LYS A 89 -7.90 -3.69 4.99
CA LYS A 89 -8.48 -4.94 5.47
C LYS A 89 -9.72 -5.33 4.68
N GLY A 90 -9.88 -6.64 4.50
CA GLY A 90 -10.99 -7.22 3.76
C GLY A 90 -10.81 -7.18 2.23
N PRO A 91 -11.82 -7.64 1.49
CA PRO A 91 -11.74 -7.85 0.05
C PRO A 91 -11.83 -6.56 -0.77
N ASP A 92 -12.34 -5.45 -0.23
CA ASP A 92 -12.76 -4.31 -1.06
C ASP A 92 -11.90 -3.05 -0.84
N LYS A 93 -10.74 -3.18 -0.18
CA LYS A 93 -9.86 -2.06 0.13
C LYS A 93 -8.44 -2.34 -0.34
N ILE A 94 -7.88 -1.41 -1.11
CA ILE A 94 -6.47 -1.41 -1.52
C ILE A 94 -5.88 -0.01 -1.39
N ASP A 95 -4.55 0.05 -1.26
CA ASP A 95 -3.80 1.30 -1.22
C ASP A 95 -2.69 1.29 -2.27
N LEU A 96 -2.64 2.31 -3.11
CA LEU A 96 -1.69 2.40 -4.22
C LEU A 96 -0.48 3.21 -3.82
N TYR A 97 0.72 2.69 -4.08
CA TYR A 97 1.92 3.44 -3.78
C TYR A 97 2.20 4.55 -4.81
N PHE A 98 2.50 5.74 -4.32
CA PHE A 98 3.03 6.84 -5.12
C PHE A 98 4.40 7.28 -4.59
N PRO A 99 5.37 7.57 -5.47
CA PRO A 99 6.69 8.05 -5.05
C PRO A 99 6.66 9.40 -4.31
N LYS A 100 5.64 10.23 -4.56
CA LYS A 100 5.52 11.58 -3.99
C LYS A 100 4.20 11.72 -3.22
N HIS A 101 4.27 12.27 -2.01
CA HIS A 101 3.09 12.52 -1.18
C HIS A 101 2.02 13.37 -1.88
N LYS A 102 2.43 14.44 -2.58
CA LYS A 102 1.52 15.27 -3.37
C LYS A 102 0.72 14.46 -4.42
N LYS A 103 1.33 13.44 -5.03
CA LYS A 103 0.66 12.57 -6.00
C LYS A 103 -0.34 11.63 -5.32
N ALA A 104 0.01 11.10 -4.15
CA ALA A 104 -0.95 10.33 -3.34
C ALA A 104 -2.16 11.18 -2.94
N LEU A 105 -1.96 12.43 -2.52
CA LEU A 105 -3.05 13.35 -2.20
C LEU A 105 -3.92 13.68 -3.43
N GLN A 106 -3.30 13.93 -4.59
CA GLN A 106 -4.03 14.15 -5.86
C GLN A 106 -4.85 12.92 -6.27
N TRP A 107 -4.38 11.71 -5.94
CA TRP A 107 -5.16 10.51 -6.16
C TRP A 107 -6.35 10.41 -5.19
N GLY A 108 -6.14 10.70 -3.90
CA GLY A 108 -7.20 10.68 -2.89
C GLY A 108 -7.74 9.27 -2.61
N ARG A 109 -8.96 9.16 -2.08
CA ARG A 109 -9.69 7.89 -1.97
C ARG A 109 -10.88 7.93 -2.91
N ARG A 110 -11.07 6.87 -3.70
CA ARG A 110 -12.15 6.75 -4.66
C ARG A 110 -12.60 5.30 -4.77
N ARG A 111 -13.80 5.09 -5.31
CA ARG A 111 -14.20 3.78 -5.81
C ARG A 111 -13.75 3.59 -7.25
N ALA A 112 -13.29 2.40 -7.59
CA ALA A 112 -12.92 2.05 -8.96
C ALA A 112 -13.10 0.55 -9.22
N PRO A 113 -13.38 0.17 -10.48
CA PRO A 113 -13.38 -1.23 -10.90
C PRO A 113 -11.93 -1.71 -11.02
N VAL A 114 -11.54 -2.64 -10.16
CA VAL A 114 -10.21 -3.23 -10.15
C VAL A 114 -10.28 -4.59 -10.82
N LYS A 115 -9.48 -4.77 -11.86
CA LYS A 115 -9.33 -6.08 -12.52
C LYS A 115 -8.21 -6.84 -11.82
N ILE A 116 -8.46 -8.09 -11.46
CA ILE A 116 -7.63 -8.89 -10.56
C ILE A 116 -7.27 -10.19 -11.25
N TRP A 117 -6.00 -10.56 -11.22
CA TRP A 117 -5.48 -11.85 -11.64
C TRP A 117 -4.83 -12.53 -10.43
N GLN A 118 -5.50 -13.54 -9.91
CA GLN A 118 -5.00 -14.40 -8.85
C GLN A 118 -4.30 -15.62 -9.46
N TYR A 119 -3.24 -16.05 -8.79
CA TYR A 119 -2.58 -17.34 -9.03
C TYR A 119 -3.35 -18.45 -8.33
#